data_AF-A0A948WKM6-F1
#
_entry.id   AF-A0A948WKM6-F1
#
_cell.length_a   1.000
_cell.length_b   1.000
_cell.length_c   1.000
_cell.angle_alpha   90.00
_cell.angle_beta   90.00
_cell.angle_gamma   90.00
#
_symmetry.space_group_name_H-M   'P 1'
#
loop_
_entity.id
_entity.type
_entity.pdbx_description
1 polymer ?
#
loop_
_entity_poly.entity_id
_entity_poly.type
_entity_poly.pdbx_seq_one_letter_code
_entity_poly.pdbx_strand_id
1 'polypeptide(L)'
;MARDYPKQKTRSDMSRRVLQRAAGLAEGLEGLAAKPVKMWRTKGFPYRAPSVPRGVVVPARESTLGADFDTDFARGPGARFVRRLLVAGPVTAMVQFLARPKVEGVDRLTDLANNDAIGGVIFAPNHHSHLDTPLMVTAVPKPWRDRLVVAAAADYFFDKRVKGTLA
;
A
#
# COMPACT_ATOMS: atom_id res chain seq x y z
N MET A 1 -11.01 -13.42 57.10
CA MET A 1 -10.42 -12.12 56.69
C MET A 1 -9.75 -12.30 55.33
N ALA A 2 -10.54 -12.23 54.24
CA ALA A 2 -10.02 -12.38 52.88
C ALA A 2 -9.55 -11.00 52.40
N ARG A 3 -8.24 -10.87 52.11
CA ARG A 3 -7.67 -9.65 51.55
C ARG A 3 -8.01 -9.59 50.06
N ASP A 4 -8.81 -8.60 49.69
CA ASP A 4 -9.12 -8.25 48.31
C ASP A 4 -7.89 -7.59 47.67
N TYR A 5 -7.28 -8.26 46.68
CA TYR A 5 -6.19 -7.68 45.89
C TYR A 5 -6.74 -7.09 44.58
N PRO A 6 -6.38 -5.84 44.23
CA PRO A 6 -6.88 -5.22 43.01
C PRO A 6 -6.33 -5.93 41.76
N LYS A 7 -7.24 -6.31 40.84
CA LYS A 7 -6.88 -6.91 39.55
C LYS A 7 -6.03 -5.95 38.72
N GLN A 8 -4.75 -6.27 38.54
CA GLN A 8 -3.84 -5.52 37.67
C GLN A 8 -4.27 -5.71 36.21
N LYS A 9 -4.65 -4.62 35.54
CA LYS A 9 -4.92 -4.60 34.10
C LYS A 9 -3.61 -4.82 33.34
N THR A 10 -3.49 -5.95 32.64
CA THR A 10 -2.29 -6.26 31.86
C THR A 10 -2.28 -5.47 30.54
N ARG A 11 -1.09 -5.14 30.02
CA ARG A 11 -0.86 -4.42 28.75
C ARG A 11 -1.57 -5.04 27.51
N SER A 12 -2.00 -6.29 27.61
CA SER A 12 -2.73 -7.01 26.55
C SER A 12 -4.14 -6.47 26.30
N ASP A 13 -4.82 -6.01 27.35
CA ASP A 13 -6.20 -5.48 27.24
C ASP A 13 -6.25 -4.12 26.56
N MET A 14 -5.18 -3.33 26.73
CA MET A 14 -5.06 -2.02 26.08
C MET A 14 -4.86 -2.17 24.56
N SER A 15 -4.03 -3.14 24.16
CA SER A 15 -3.74 -3.46 22.76
C SER A 15 -4.98 -4.01 22.03
N ARG A 16 -5.76 -4.86 22.70
CA ARG A 16 -7.04 -5.38 22.18
C ARG A 16 -8.07 -4.28 21.95
N ARG A 17 -8.17 -3.31 22.86
CA ARG A 17 -9.10 -2.17 22.71
C ARG A 17 -8.72 -1.24 21.56
N VAL A 18 -7.43 -1.01 21.34
CA VAL A 18 -6.95 -0.21 20.20
C VAL A 18 -7.25 -0.93 18.89
N LEU A 19 -6.99 -2.24 18.81
CA LEU A 19 -7.32 -3.06 17.64
C LEU A 19 -8.82 -3.10 17.36
N GLN A 20 -9.66 -3.26 18.39
CA GLN A 20 -11.12 -3.22 18.24
C GLN A 20 -11.64 -1.86 17.75
N ARG A 21 -11.03 -0.76 18.22
CA ARG A 21 -11.38 0.59 17.73
C ARG A 21 -10.93 0.83 16.30
N ALA A 22 -9.76 0.33 15.92
CA ALA A 22 -9.26 0.41 14.54
C ALA A 22 -10.14 -0.41 13.58
N ALA A 23 -10.57 -1.61 13.98
CA ALA A 23 -11.49 -2.45 13.21
C ALA A 23 -12.87 -1.77 13.02
N GLY A 24 -13.45 -1.21 14.09
CA GLY A 24 -14.72 -0.49 14.01
C GLY A 24 -14.67 0.77 13.14
N LEU A 25 -13.51 1.45 13.07
CA LEU A 25 -13.31 2.58 12.15
C LEU A 25 -13.23 2.11 10.68
N ALA A 26 -12.60 0.97 10.40
CA ALA A 26 -12.55 0.39 9.06
C ALA A 26 -13.95 -0.03 8.58
N GLU A 27 -14.73 -0.72 9.41
CA GLU A 27 -16.11 -1.11 9.09
C GLU A 27 -17.04 0.11 8.88
N GLY A 28 -16.85 1.18 9.66
CA GLY A 28 -17.60 2.44 9.51
C GLY A 28 -17.31 3.17 8.20
N LEU A 29 -16.07 3.09 7.69
CA LEU A 29 -15.68 3.68 6.41
C LEU A 29 -16.25 2.89 5.22
N GLU A 30 -16.33 1.56 5.31
CA GLU A 30 -16.97 0.74 4.26
C GLU A 30 -18.48 1.04 4.13
N GLY A 31 -19.18 1.21 5.24
CA GLY A 31 -20.61 1.56 5.26
C GLY A 31 -20.93 2.94 4.68
N LEU A 32 -20.01 3.91 4.82
CA LEU A 32 -20.13 5.25 4.26
C LEU A 32 -19.87 5.27 2.75
N ALA A 33 -19.00 4.39 2.24
CA ALA A 33 -18.74 4.26 0.80
C ALA A 33 -19.89 3.55 0.04
N ALA A 34 -20.66 2.67 0.69
CA ALA A 34 -21.70 1.88 0.04
C ALA A 34 -23.00 2.66 -0.27
N LYS A 35 -23.37 3.64 0.57
CA LYS A 35 -24.62 4.41 0.42
C LYS A 35 -24.69 5.29 -0.84
N PRO A 36 -23.64 6.04 -1.23
CA PRO A 36 -23.72 6.82 -2.47
C PRO A 36 -23.84 5.91 -3.68
N VAL A 37 -23.14 4.77 -3.75
CA VAL A 37 -23.10 3.92 -4.96
C VAL A 37 -24.47 3.39 -5.40
N LYS A 38 -25.40 3.10 -4.48
CA LYS A 38 -26.72 2.53 -4.81
C LYS A 38 -27.62 3.52 -5.57
N MET A 39 -27.53 4.82 -5.24
CA MET A 39 -28.35 5.88 -5.86
C MET A 39 -27.96 6.15 -7.32
N TRP A 40 -26.70 5.88 -7.70
CA TRP A 40 -26.20 6.12 -9.06
C TRP A 40 -26.44 4.91 -9.98
N ARG A 41 -26.66 3.72 -9.41
CA ARG A 41 -26.93 2.49 -10.18
C ARG A 41 -28.30 2.47 -10.87
N THR A 42 -29.26 3.25 -10.39
CA THR A 42 -30.61 3.34 -10.95
C THR A 42 -30.76 4.42 -12.03
N LYS A 43 -29.75 5.28 -12.22
CA LYS A 43 -29.79 6.32 -13.26
C LYS A 43 -29.39 5.74 -14.61
N GLY A 44 -30.21 6.01 -15.63
CA GLY A 44 -29.91 5.71 -17.02
C GLY A 44 -28.93 6.73 -17.64
N PHE A 45 -28.81 6.71 -18.97
CA PHE A 45 -28.09 7.74 -19.73
C PHE A 45 -28.59 9.15 -19.34
N PRO A 46 -27.73 10.17 -19.20
CA PRO A 46 -26.28 10.23 -19.49
C PRO A 46 -25.37 9.75 -18.34
N TYR A 47 -25.92 9.30 -17.22
CA TYR A 47 -25.16 8.94 -16.02
C TYR A 47 -24.58 7.51 -16.07
N ARG A 48 -25.07 6.67 -16.99
CA ARG A 48 -24.55 5.33 -17.26
C ARG A 48 -24.35 5.16 -18.76
N ALA A 49 -23.32 4.38 -19.13
CA ALA A 49 -23.09 4.03 -20.52
C ALA A 49 -24.34 3.36 -21.14
N PRO A 50 -24.71 3.70 -22.38
CA PRO A 50 -25.83 3.08 -23.07
C PRO A 50 -25.58 1.58 -23.28
N SER A 51 -26.66 0.81 -23.37
CA SER A 51 -26.55 -0.59 -23.78
C SER A 51 -26.11 -0.69 -25.24
N VAL A 52 -25.28 -1.69 -25.55
CA VAL A 52 -24.85 -1.97 -26.91
C VAL A 52 -26.06 -2.45 -27.74
N PRO A 53 -26.35 -1.84 -28.90
CA PRO A 53 -27.42 -2.30 -29.78
C PRO A 53 -27.20 -3.74 -30.26
N ARG A 54 -28.29 -4.49 -30.46
CA ARG A 54 -28.22 -5.86 -31.02
C ARG A 54 -27.63 -5.82 -32.44
N GLY A 55 -26.75 -6.77 -32.75
CA GLY A 55 -26.12 -6.91 -34.07
C GLY A 55 -24.84 -6.09 -34.28
N VAL A 56 -24.41 -5.30 -33.28
CA VAL A 56 -23.14 -4.55 -33.34
C VAL A 56 -22.03 -5.36 -32.68
N VAL A 57 -20.97 -5.67 -33.43
CA VAL A 57 -19.74 -6.25 -32.88
C VAL A 57 -18.95 -5.13 -32.21
N VAL A 58 -18.78 -5.21 -30.89
CA VAL A 58 -17.94 -4.27 -30.13
C VAL A 58 -16.57 -4.89 -29.97
N PRO A 59 -15.47 -4.20 -30.36
CA PRO A 59 -14.14 -4.71 -30.14
C PRO A 59 -13.91 -4.92 -28.63
N ALA A 60 -13.14 -5.97 -28.29
CA ALA A 60 -12.74 -6.17 -26.90
C ALA A 60 -12.02 -4.92 -26.40
N ARG A 61 -12.41 -4.40 -25.23
CA ARG A 61 -11.68 -3.30 -24.61
C ARG A 61 -10.30 -3.80 -24.20
N GLU A 62 -9.28 -3.01 -24.51
CA GLU A 62 -7.93 -3.25 -23.99
C GLU A 62 -7.94 -3.19 -22.46
N SER A 63 -7.10 -4.03 -21.84
CA SER A 63 -6.91 -4.00 -20.39
C SER A 63 -6.21 -2.70 -20.01
N THR A 64 -6.65 -2.06 -18.94
CA THR A 64 -5.96 -0.91 -18.33
C THR A 64 -5.39 -1.29 -16.97
N LEU A 65 -5.15 -2.59 -16.77
CA LEU A 65 -4.75 -3.23 -15.52
C LEU A 65 -3.52 -4.08 -15.80
N GLY A 66 -2.82 -4.50 -14.75
CA GLY A 66 -1.54 -5.19 -14.89
C GLY A 66 -0.46 -4.23 -15.42
N ALA A 67 0.20 -4.62 -16.51
CA ALA A 67 1.27 -3.83 -17.13
C ALA A 67 0.77 -2.50 -17.71
N ASP A 68 -0.50 -2.44 -18.12
CA ASP A 68 -1.12 -1.27 -18.76
C ASP A 68 -1.73 -0.29 -17.75
N PHE A 69 -1.47 -0.47 -16.46
CA PHE A 69 -1.98 0.43 -15.43
C PHE A 69 -1.25 1.77 -15.48
N ASP A 70 -2.01 2.86 -15.53
CA ASP A 70 -1.45 4.21 -15.49
C ASP A 70 -0.79 4.50 -14.13
N THR A 71 0.54 4.62 -14.14
CA THR A 71 1.37 4.89 -12.95
C THR A 71 1.99 6.29 -12.97
N ASP A 72 1.66 7.14 -13.94
CA ASP A 72 2.32 8.44 -14.10
C ASP A 72 2.00 9.36 -12.93
N PHE A 73 0.76 9.33 -12.44
CA PHE A 73 0.33 10.10 -11.27
C PHE A 73 1.20 9.80 -10.02
N ALA A 74 1.67 8.55 -9.87
CA ALA A 74 2.43 8.10 -8.71
C ALA A 74 3.84 8.72 -8.64
N ARG A 75 4.35 9.24 -9.77
CA ARG A 75 5.65 9.92 -9.84
C ARG A 75 5.56 11.42 -9.52
N GLY A 76 4.35 11.97 -9.41
CA GLY A 76 4.12 13.38 -9.08
C GLY A 76 4.60 13.76 -7.67
N PRO A 77 4.89 15.05 -7.43
CA PRO A 77 5.41 15.53 -6.14
C PRO A 77 4.46 15.26 -4.96
N GLY A 78 3.14 15.38 -5.17
CA GLY A 78 2.13 15.08 -4.15
C GLY A 78 2.11 13.61 -3.74
N ALA A 79 2.09 12.70 -4.72
CA ALA A 79 2.13 11.26 -4.46
C ALA A 79 3.43 10.84 -3.75
N ARG A 80 4.58 11.39 -4.17
CA ARG A 80 5.86 11.16 -3.49
C ARG A 80 5.87 11.65 -2.03
N PHE A 81 5.25 12.80 -1.76
CA PHE A 81 5.14 13.33 -0.41
C PHE A 81 4.27 12.43 0.48
N VAL A 82 3.08 12.03 0.00
CA VAL A 82 2.19 11.11 0.71
C VAL A 82 2.91 9.78 0.99
N ARG A 83 3.58 9.20 -0.01
CA ARG A 83 4.37 7.97 0.16
C ARG A 83 5.44 8.13 1.24
N ARG A 84 6.19 9.25 1.24
CA ARG A 84 7.20 9.51 2.27
C ARG A 84 6.60 9.53 3.68
N LEU A 85 5.43 10.14 3.87
CA LEU A 85 4.74 10.17 5.16
C LEU A 85 4.27 8.78 5.59
N LEU A 86 3.64 8.02 4.69
CA LEU A 86 3.17 6.67 4.97
C LEU A 86 4.33 5.72 5.30
N VAL A 87 5.41 5.78 4.52
CA VAL A 87 6.61 4.96 4.73
C VAL A 87 7.28 5.31 6.05
N ALA A 88 7.57 6.60 6.29
CA ALA A 88 8.29 7.04 7.48
C ALA A 88 7.48 6.88 8.78
N GLY A 89 6.14 6.93 8.70
CA GLY A 89 5.26 6.77 9.85
C GLY A 89 4.76 5.34 10.03
N PRO A 90 3.50 5.04 9.65
CA PRO A 90 2.84 3.79 9.99
C PRO A 90 3.55 2.54 9.45
N VAL A 91 4.10 2.58 8.24
CA VAL A 91 4.78 1.40 7.66
C VAL A 91 6.05 1.07 8.43
N THR A 92 6.90 2.07 8.70
CA THR A 92 8.10 1.87 9.53
C THR A 92 7.71 1.38 10.93
N ALA A 93 6.71 1.99 11.57
CA ALA A 93 6.26 1.56 12.90
C ALA A 93 5.77 0.10 12.90
N MET A 94 5.00 -0.30 11.89
CA MET A 94 4.55 -1.68 11.71
C MET A 94 5.73 -2.65 11.52
N VAL A 95 6.68 -2.33 10.65
CA VAL A 95 7.87 -3.16 10.41
C VAL A 95 8.71 -3.29 11.68
N GLN A 96 8.95 -2.19 12.38
CA GLN A 96 9.68 -2.20 13.64
C GLN A 96 8.94 -3.00 14.73
N PHE A 97 7.61 -2.99 14.74
CA PHE A 97 6.83 -3.79 15.68
C PHE A 97 6.90 -5.29 15.38
N LEU A 98 6.74 -5.67 14.11
CA LEU A 98 6.62 -7.06 13.67
C LEU A 98 7.97 -7.76 13.51
N ALA A 99 8.94 -7.11 12.86
CA ALA A 99 10.19 -7.72 12.44
C ALA A 99 11.42 -7.23 13.23
N ARG A 100 11.39 -6.01 13.77
CA ARG A 100 12.54 -5.37 14.46
C ARG A 100 13.86 -5.55 13.67
N PRO A 101 13.91 -5.17 12.40
CA PRO A 101 15.05 -5.47 11.55
C PRO A 101 16.34 -4.82 12.04
N LYS A 102 17.43 -5.56 11.90
CA LYS A 102 18.80 -5.04 11.98
C LYS A 102 19.29 -4.82 10.55
N VAL A 103 19.65 -3.58 10.20
CA VAL A 103 20.15 -3.21 8.88
C VAL A 103 21.66 -3.00 8.97
N GLU A 104 22.42 -3.72 8.17
CA GLU A 104 23.89 -3.68 8.14
C GLU A 104 24.37 -3.50 6.69
N GLY A 105 25.63 -3.06 6.52
CA GLY A 105 26.25 -2.98 5.19
C GLY A 105 25.81 -1.79 4.34
N VAL A 106 25.20 -0.76 4.96
CA VAL A 106 24.79 0.48 4.28
C VAL A 106 25.99 1.23 3.70
N ASP A 107 27.14 1.13 4.35
CA ASP A 107 28.44 1.67 3.93
C ASP A 107 28.84 1.21 2.52
N ARG A 108 28.52 -0.04 2.15
CA ARG A 108 28.84 -0.61 0.84
C ARG A 108 28.11 0.07 -0.33
N LEU A 109 27.04 0.81 -0.03
CA LEU A 109 26.26 1.53 -1.03
C LEU A 109 26.84 2.92 -1.32
N THR A 110 27.74 3.44 -0.48
CA THR A 110 28.29 4.79 -0.59
C THR A 110 28.99 5.01 -1.94
N ASP A 111 29.81 4.05 -2.37
CA ASP A 111 30.52 4.15 -3.65
C ASP A 111 29.57 4.13 -4.84
N LEU A 112 28.45 3.39 -4.74
CA LEU A 112 27.41 3.37 -5.76
C LEU A 112 26.64 4.69 -5.84
N ALA A 113 26.47 5.40 -4.70
CA ALA A 113 25.78 6.69 -4.68
C ALA A 113 26.59 7.80 -5.33
N ASN A 114 27.93 7.72 -5.26
CA ASN A 114 28.85 8.74 -5.75
C ASN A 114 29.31 8.50 -7.20
N ASN A 115 28.90 7.38 -7.81
CA ASN A 115 29.33 7.02 -9.15
C ASN A 115 28.28 7.44 -10.19
N ASP A 116 28.56 8.57 -10.85
CA ASP A 116 27.69 9.14 -11.89
C ASP A 116 27.52 8.23 -13.13
N ALA A 117 28.40 7.24 -13.33
CA ALA A 117 28.25 6.27 -14.43
C ALA A 117 27.16 5.22 -14.16
N ILE A 118 26.66 5.09 -12.92
CA ILE A 118 25.65 4.11 -12.54
C ILE A 118 24.25 4.73 -12.66
N GLY A 119 23.54 4.42 -13.75
CA GLY A 119 22.19 4.94 -14.02
C GLY A 119 21.08 4.41 -13.08
N GLY A 120 21.31 3.33 -12.35
CA GLY A 120 20.32 2.74 -11.42
C GLY A 120 20.85 1.54 -10.65
N VAL A 121 20.13 1.14 -9.58
CA VAL A 121 20.47 0.00 -8.72
C VAL A 121 19.28 -0.94 -8.62
N ILE A 122 19.52 -2.24 -8.75
CA ILE A 122 18.52 -3.29 -8.52
C ILE A 122 18.80 -3.92 -7.16
N PHE A 123 17.85 -3.80 -6.24
CA PHE A 123 17.86 -4.55 -4.98
C PHE A 123 17.10 -5.87 -5.19
N ALA A 124 17.79 -6.99 -5.04
CA ALA A 124 17.24 -8.33 -5.25
C ALA A 124 17.20 -9.11 -3.92
N PRO A 125 16.23 -8.81 -3.03
CA PRO A 125 16.06 -9.56 -1.79
C PRO A 125 15.58 -10.98 -2.08
N ASN A 126 15.79 -11.89 -1.13
CA ASN A 126 15.06 -13.15 -1.09
C ASN A 126 13.55 -12.89 -0.87
N HIS A 127 12.70 -13.88 -1.22
CA HIS A 127 11.26 -13.78 -1.04
C HIS A 127 10.75 -14.86 -0.10
N HIS A 128 10.41 -14.45 1.12
CA HIS A 128 9.92 -15.32 2.19
C HIS A 128 8.52 -14.94 2.67
N SER A 129 8.10 -13.69 2.49
CA SER A 129 6.84 -13.21 3.03
C SER A 129 6.29 -11.97 2.33
N HIS A 130 5.01 -11.68 2.60
CA HIS A 130 4.40 -10.40 2.20
C HIS A 130 5.01 -9.19 2.93
N LEU A 131 5.73 -9.41 4.04
CA LEU A 131 6.40 -8.35 4.78
C LEU A 131 7.70 -7.90 4.09
N ASP A 132 8.19 -8.63 3.09
CA ASP A 132 9.46 -8.32 2.42
C ASP A 132 9.41 -6.96 1.72
N THR A 133 8.29 -6.63 1.09
CA THR A 133 8.09 -5.33 0.42
C THR A 133 8.18 -4.16 1.41
N PRO A 134 7.35 -4.08 2.47
CA PRO A 134 7.47 -2.99 3.45
C PRO A 134 8.81 -3.04 4.22
N LEU A 135 9.40 -4.22 4.41
CA LEU A 135 10.73 -4.35 5.00
C LEU A 135 11.80 -3.70 4.12
N MET A 136 11.80 -3.96 2.82
CA MET A 136 12.75 -3.37 1.88
C MET A 136 12.57 -1.86 1.73
N VAL A 137 11.31 -1.40 1.62
CA VAL A 137 10.99 0.03 1.50
C VAL A 137 11.46 0.81 2.73
N THR A 138 11.53 0.19 3.90
CA THR A 138 12.01 0.82 5.14
C THR A 138 13.51 0.64 5.36
N ALA A 139 14.09 -0.48 4.93
CA ALA A 139 15.51 -0.80 5.09
C ALA A 139 16.44 -0.10 4.09
N VAL A 140 16.04 0.02 2.82
CA VAL A 140 16.87 0.66 1.76
C VAL A 140 17.16 2.11 2.15
N PRO A 141 18.41 2.60 2.16
CA PRO A 141 18.74 3.97 2.56
C PRO A 141 18.39 5.01 1.48
N LYS A 142 18.44 6.29 1.87
CA LYS A 142 18.48 7.39 0.89
C LYS A 142 19.83 7.36 0.15
N PRO A 143 19.90 7.79 -1.13
CA PRO A 143 18.82 8.41 -1.91
C PRO A 143 17.85 7.43 -2.58
N TRP A 144 18.15 6.13 -2.62
CA TRP A 144 17.36 5.15 -3.40
C TRP A 144 15.93 4.99 -2.90
N ARG A 145 15.70 5.00 -1.58
CA ARG A 145 14.35 4.84 -0.99
C ARG A 145 13.32 5.78 -1.60
N ASP A 146 13.70 7.03 -1.88
CA ASP A 146 12.78 8.05 -2.40
C ASP A 146 12.33 7.79 -3.84
N ARG A 147 13.07 6.95 -4.58
CA ARG A 147 12.81 6.58 -5.98
C ARG A 147 12.61 5.07 -6.15
N LEU A 148 12.52 4.32 -5.05
CA LEU A 148 12.38 2.87 -5.05
C LEU A 148 11.05 2.47 -5.70
N VAL A 149 11.13 1.49 -6.60
CA VAL A 149 9.98 0.87 -7.28
C VAL A 149 10.08 -0.63 -7.08
N VAL A 150 8.97 -1.27 -6.76
CA VAL A 150 8.89 -2.72 -6.52
C VAL A 150 8.40 -3.40 -7.78
N ALA A 151 9.27 -4.16 -8.44
CA ALA A 151 8.92 -4.84 -9.69
C ALA A 151 8.13 -6.13 -9.47
N ALA A 152 8.50 -6.91 -8.43
CA ALA A 152 8.06 -8.30 -8.24
C ALA A 152 6.63 -8.47 -7.67
N ALA A 153 5.79 -7.43 -7.71
CA ALA A 153 4.42 -7.50 -7.19
C ALA A 153 3.39 -6.80 -8.09
N ALA A 154 3.77 -6.41 -9.31
CA ALA A 154 2.91 -5.66 -10.21
C ALA A 154 1.65 -6.45 -10.62
N ASP A 155 1.80 -7.75 -10.83
CA ASP A 155 0.71 -8.69 -11.10
C ASP A 155 -0.33 -8.75 -9.96
N TYR A 156 0.09 -8.59 -8.71
CA TYR A 156 -0.80 -8.57 -7.56
C TYR A 156 -1.43 -7.19 -7.29
N PHE A 157 -0.65 -6.11 -7.42
CA PHE A 157 -1.10 -4.77 -7.08
C PHE A 157 -1.96 -4.12 -8.17
N PHE A 158 -1.70 -4.43 -9.44
CA PHE A 158 -2.41 -3.82 -10.57
C PHE A 158 -3.56 -4.69 -11.11
N ASP A 159 -3.99 -5.73 -10.38
CA ASP A 159 -5.15 -6.56 -10.73
C ASP A 159 -6.50 -5.81 -10.59
N LYS A 160 -6.53 -4.72 -9.81
CA LYS A 160 -7.71 -3.88 -9.59
C LYS A 160 -7.32 -2.42 -9.50
N ARG A 161 -8.17 -1.53 -10.05
CA ARG A 161 -7.92 -0.08 -10.05
C ARG A 161 -7.65 0.49 -8.66
N VAL A 162 -8.48 0.14 -7.68
CA VAL A 162 -8.32 0.64 -6.29
C VAL A 162 -7.01 0.16 -5.67
N LYS A 163 -6.62 -1.10 -5.90
CA LYS A 163 -5.34 -1.62 -5.41
C LYS A 163 -4.17 -0.93 -6.09
N GLY A 164 -4.20 -0.79 -7.41
CA GLY A 164 -3.15 -0.14 -8.19
C GLY A 164 -2.97 1.34 -7.86
N THR A 165 -4.04 2.04 -7.50
CA THR A 165 -3.98 3.44 -7.06
C THR A 165 -3.40 3.60 -5.65
N LEU A 166 -3.54 2.59 -4.79
CA LEU A 166 -3.06 2.61 -3.40
C LEU A 166 -1.68 1.96 -3.20
N ALA A 167 -1.16 1.28 -4.22
CA ALA A 167 0.16 0.64 -4.22
C ALA A 167 1.29 1.69 -4.30
#